data_AF-A0AA39LWJ5-F1
#
_entry.id   AF-A0AA39LWJ5-F1
#
_cell.length_a   1.000
_cell.length_b   1.000
_cell.length_c   1.000
_cell.angle_alpha   90.00
_cell.angle_beta   90.00
_cell.angle_gamma   90.00
#
_symmetry.space_group_name_H-M   'P 1'
#
loop_
_entity.id
_entity.type
_entity.pdbx_description
1 polymer ?
#
loop_
_entity_poly.entity_id
_entity_poly.type
_entity_poly.pdbx_seq_one_letter_code
_entity_poly.pdbx_strand_id
1 'polypeptide(L)'
;MAAVEANEKTELVGDVSEAAPAEEKLKTPKVEEEVNDEDKELLESLKTKPLSFFSKMKDLPEVIAVKYHKDIKRRWAEAENWVKPMEDRMIALDCPEKSLEEDRFEIMGELLDKACQAFEIFDEHENRRIPTGHRIVLEYRLLDVLEHCFGILNKICAEFDKLKGDRDGSLNEREWLRYEIRRCDAIFTEVHERFLKSYLEMEW
;
A
#
# COMPACT_ATOMS: atom_id res chain seq x y z
N MET A 1 61.97 7.17 -63.54
CA MET A 1 62.04 6.14 -62.48
C MET A 1 63.28 6.44 -61.66
N ALA A 2 63.11 7.15 -60.55
CA ALA A 2 64.21 7.67 -59.75
C ALA A 2 64.13 7.10 -58.34
N ALA A 3 65.27 6.60 -57.88
CA ALA A 3 65.51 6.09 -56.54
C ALA A 3 65.91 7.24 -55.59
N VAL A 4 65.45 7.09 -54.35
CA VAL A 4 66.10 7.38 -53.05
C VAL A 4 67.07 8.57 -52.98
N GLU A 5 66.76 9.52 -52.09
CA GLU A 5 67.72 10.06 -51.13
C GLU A 5 67.03 10.48 -49.82
N ALA A 6 67.71 10.22 -48.70
CA ALA A 6 67.26 10.30 -47.31
C ALA A 6 67.41 11.72 -46.73
N ASN A 7 66.78 12.02 -45.58
CA ASN A 7 67.49 12.23 -44.30
C ASN A 7 66.53 12.58 -43.12
N GLU A 8 66.79 12.00 -41.94
CA GLU A 8 66.84 12.57 -40.56
C GLU A 8 65.79 13.61 -40.10
N LYS A 9 65.26 13.70 -38.86
CA LYS A 9 65.66 13.25 -37.52
C LYS A 9 64.60 13.72 -36.48
N THR A 10 64.44 12.94 -35.40
CA THR A 10 64.24 13.35 -33.98
C THR A 10 62.90 13.89 -33.42
N GLU A 11 62.37 13.10 -32.48
CA GLU A 11 61.67 13.33 -31.18
C GLU A 11 60.95 14.66 -30.83
N LEU A 12 59.76 14.52 -30.22
CA LEU A 12 59.39 14.95 -28.84
C LEU A 12 57.87 14.70 -28.62
N VAL A 13 57.49 13.66 -27.87
CA VAL A 13 56.92 13.68 -26.50
C VAL A 13 55.79 14.69 -26.29
N GLY A 14 54.59 14.17 -26.00
CA GLY A 14 53.43 14.97 -25.57
C GLY A 14 52.17 14.12 -25.42
N ASP A 15 52.16 13.25 -24.42
CA ASP A 15 51.01 12.49 -23.95
C ASP A 15 49.95 13.45 -23.38
N VAL A 16 48.73 13.43 -23.94
CA VAL A 16 47.57 14.11 -23.36
C VAL A 16 46.45 13.08 -23.28
N SER A 17 46.45 12.35 -22.17
CA SER A 17 45.27 11.62 -21.72
C SER A 17 44.24 12.64 -21.22
N GLU A 18 43.11 12.70 -21.92
CA GLU A 18 41.98 13.55 -21.57
C GLU A 18 41.25 12.90 -20.39
N ALA A 19 41.49 13.44 -19.20
CA ALA A 19 40.84 13.02 -17.96
C ALA A 19 39.40 13.56 -17.91
N ALA A 20 38.43 12.65 -17.83
CA ALA A 20 37.05 12.98 -17.49
C ALA A 20 36.95 13.44 -16.02
N PRO A 21 36.23 14.54 -15.70
CA PRO A 21 35.98 14.89 -14.31
C PRO A 21 34.83 14.03 -13.76
N ALA A 22 35.15 13.25 -12.73
CA ALA A 22 34.19 12.55 -11.90
C ALA A 22 33.35 13.58 -11.12
N GLU A 23 32.04 13.57 -11.35
CA GLU A 23 31.08 14.31 -10.53
C GLU A 23 31.06 13.74 -9.11
N GLU A 24 31.61 14.51 -8.18
CA GLU A 24 31.61 14.26 -6.76
C GLU A 24 30.18 14.36 -6.23
N LYS A 25 29.54 13.20 -6.00
CA LYS A 25 28.22 13.12 -5.35
C LYS A 25 28.29 13.74 -3.96
N LEU A 26 27.84 14.98 -3.86
CA LEU A 26 27.59 15.67 -2.60
C LEU A 26 26.56 14.85 -1.80
N LYS A 27 27.03 14.06 -0.84
CA LYS A 27 26.16 13.41 0.15
C LYS A 27 25.56 14.51 1.02
N THR A 28 24.34 14.93 0.72
CA THR A 28 23.51 15.68 1.67
C THR A 28 23.41 14.88 2.97
N PRO A 29 23.69 15.49 4.14
CA PRO A 29 23.53 14.80 5.41
C PRO A 29 22.06 14.42 5.58
N LYS A 30 21.79 13.14 5.89
CA LYS A 30 20.51 12.76 6.49
C LYS A 30 20.44 13.47 7.84
N VAL A 31 19.66 14.54 7.91
CA VAL A 31 19.18 15.06 9.18
C VAL A 31 18.21 14.01 9.68
N GLU A 32 18.65 13.20 10.64
CA GLU A 32 17.75 12.42 11.47
C GLU A 32 16.88 13.45 12.20
N GLU A 33 15.62 13.61 11.78
CA GLU A 33 14.68 14.45 12.50
C GLU A 33 14.60 13.94 13.94
N GLU A 34 15.09 14.73 14.89
CA GLU A 34 14.86 14.47 16.32
C GLU A 34 13.35 14.44 16.54
N VAL A 35 12.81 13.24 16.75
CA VAL A 35 11.40 13.06 17.10
C VAL A 35 11.22 13.67 18.49
N ASN A 36 10.62 14.87 18.53
CA ASN A 36 10.23 15.56 19.76
C ASN A 36 9.41 14.62 20.65
N ASP A 37 9.63 14.65 21.96
CA ASP A 37 8.95 13.76 22.90
C ASP A 37 7.42 13.90 22.85
N GLU A 38 6.90 15.10 22.54
CA GLU A 38 5.46 15.33 22.28
C GLU A 38 4.94 14.53 21.07
N ASP A 39 5.74 14.39 20.00
CA ASP A 39 5.37 13.60 18.82
C ASP A 39 5.34 12.09 19.17
N LYS A 40 6.24 11.63 20.05
CA LYS A 40 6.23 10.24 20.52
C LYS A 40 5.00 9.93 21.37
N GLU A 41 4.66 10.83 22.30
CA GLU A 41 3.45 10.69 23.14
C GLU A 41 2.18 10.67 22.29
N LEU A 42 2.10 11.53 21.27
CA LEU A 42 1.00 11.52 20.33
C LEU A 42 0.90 10.17 19.61
N LEU A 43 1.99 9.69 19.00
CA LEU A 43 2.00 8.42 18.27
C LEU A 43 1.61 7.24 19.15
N GLU A 44 2.08 7.19 20.40
CA GLU A 44 1.69 6.15 21.34
C GLU A 44 0.19 6.19 21.65
N SER A 45 -0.37 7.39 21.85
CA SER A 45 -1.80 7.56 22.08
C SER A 45 -2.65 7.11 20.88
N LEU A 46 -2.13 7.29 19.66
CA LEU A 46 -2.83 6.94 18.41
C LEU A 46 -2.95 5.43 18.20
N LYS A 47 -2.03 4.61 18.74
CA LYS A 47 -2.08 3.15 18.59
C LYS A 47 -3.39 2.52 19.06
N THR A 48 -4.01 3.13 20.07
CA THR A 48 -5.27 2.64 20.66
C THR A 48 -6.53 3.19 19.99
N LYS A 49 -6.39 4.15 19.07
CA LYS A 49 -7.54 4.78 18.41
C LYS A 49 -8.08 3.89 17.28
N PRO A 50 -9.41 3.79 17.12
CA PRO A 50 -9.99 3.12 15.95
C PRO A 50 -9.70 3.93 14.66
N LEU A 51 -9.69 3.27 13.50
CA LEU A 51 -9.48 3.94 12.21
C LEU A 51 -10.47 5.09 11.95
N SER A 52 -11.70 4.97 12.45
CA SER A 52 -12.72 6.01 12.34
C SER A 52 -12.32 7.35 12.97
N PHE A 53 -11.32 7.36 13.86
CA PHE A 53 -10.74 8.58 14.42
C PHE A 53 -10.18 9.52 13.34
N PHE A 54 -9.65 8.97 12.24
CA PHE A 54 -9.03 9.75 11.14
C PHE A 54 -10.05 10.31 10.14
N SER A 55 -11.33 9.94 10.25
CA SER A 55 -12.37 10.26 9.26
C SER A 55 -12.62 11.75 9.01
N LYS A 56 -12.29 12.61 9.97
CA LYS A 56 -12.54 14.06 9.91
C LYS A 56 -11.27 14.89 9.80
N MET A 57 -10.15 14.28 9.39
CA MET A 57 -8.85 14.95 9.34
C MET A 57 -8.56 15.67 8.02
N LYS A 58 -9.53 15.67 7.09
CA LYS A 58 -9.42 16.29 5.76
C LYS A 58 -8.83 17.70 5.84
N ASP A 59 -9.46 18.56 6.64
CA ASP A 59 -9.18 20.01 6.66
C ASP A 59 -8.15 20.40 7.74
N LEU A 60 -7.36 19.43 8.23
CA LEU A 60 -6.29 19.73 9.19
C LEU A 60 -5.18 20.57 8.51
N PRO A 61 -4.62 21.57 9.22
CA PRO A 61 -3.42 22.25 8.77
C PRO A 61 -2.27 21.28 8.49
N GLU A 62 -1.51 21.50 7.42
CA GLU A 62 -0.45 20.59 6.96
C GLU A 62 0.54 20.21 8.06
N VAL A 63 0.97 21.19 8.87
CA VAL A 63 1.90 21.02 10.00
C VAL A 63 1.36 20.02 11.04
N ILE A 64 0.04 19.97 11.23
CA ILE A 64 -0.61 19.03 12.15
C ILE A 64 -0.84 17.69 11.45
N ALA A 65 -1.36 17.71 10.21
CA ALA A 65 -1.69 16.51 9.45
C ALA A 65 -0.48 15.58 9.29
N VAL A 66 0.70 16.11 8.98
CA VAL A 66 1.94 15.33 8.85
C VAL A 66 2.24 14.50 10.10
N LYS A 67 1.92 14.99 11.30
CA LYS A 67 2.11 14.24 12.55
C LYS A 67 1.19 13.02 12.66
N TYR A 68 -0.08 13.18 12.26
CA TYR A 68 -1.05 12.07 12.26
C TYR A 68 -0.80 11.08 11.12
N HIS A 69 -0.30 11.55 9.97
CA HIS A 69 0.04 10.69 8.84
C HIS A 69 1.12 9.66 9.19
N LYS A 70 2.05 9.99 10.10
CA LYS A 70 3.03 9.04 10.64
C LYS A 70 2.36 7.78 11.21
N ASP A 71 1.22 7.89 11.90
CA ASP A 71 0.48 6.72 12.41
C ASP A 71 -0.22 5.93 11.31
N ILE A 72 -0.78 6.62 10.30
CA ILE A 72 -1.38 5.95 9.14
C ILE A 72 -0.33 5.10 8.42
N LYS A 73 0.88 5.64 8.17
CA LYS A 73 1.99 4.87 7.58
C LYS A 73 2.39 3.66 8.40
N ARG A 74 2.44 3.78 9.73
CA ARG A 74 2.68 2.65 10.63
C ARG A 74 1.62 1.56 10.44
N ARG A 75 0.34 1.92 10.40
CA ARG A 75 -0.77 0.96 10.21
C ARG A 75 -0.72 0.28 8.85
N TRP A 76 -0.30 0.97 7.79
CA TRP A 76 -0.07 0.35 6.48
C TRP A 76 1.04 -0.69 6.52
N ALA A 77 2.19 -0.36 7.11
CA ALA A 77 3.28 -1.31 7.29
C ALA A 77 2.85 -2.53 8.13
N GLU A 78 1.99 -2.34 9.12
CA GLU A 78 1.38 -3.45 9.87
C GLU A 78 0.44 -4.29 8.98
N ALA A 79 -0.37 -3.65 8.14
CA ALA A 79 -1.35 -4.29 7.27
C ALA A 79 -0.73 -5.17 6.17
N GLU A 80 0.42 -4.78 5.62
CA GLU A 80 1.17 -5.61 4.65
C GLU A 80 1.50 -7.00 5.21
N ASN A 81 1.67 -7.11 6.54
CA ASN A 81 1.97 -8.37 7.20
C ASN A 81 0.73 -9.26 7.42
N TRP A 82 -0.48 -8.81 7.06
CA TRP A 82 -1.72 -9.58 7.27
C TRP A 82 -1.98 -10.62 6.20
N VAL A 83 -1.52 -10.38 4.96
CA VAL A 83 -1.83 -11.19 3.77
C VAL A 83 -1.36 -12.63 3.95
N LYS A 84 -0.07 -12.83 4.19
CA LYS A 84 0.53 -14.17 4.27
C LYS A 84 -0.13 -15.06 5.34
N PRO A 85 -0.33 -14.60 6.61
CA PRO A 85 -1.07 -15.39 7.59
C PRO A 85 -2.51 -15.71 7.21
N MET A 86 -3.17 -14.83 6.44
CA MET A 86 -4.53 -15.11 5.96
C MET A 86 -4.53 -16.20 4.89
N GLU A 87 -3.65 -16.11 3.90
CA GLU A 87 -3.49 -17.15 2.87
C GLU A 87 -3.21 -18.51 3.51
N ASP A 88 -2.28 -18.56 4.48
CA ASP A 88 -1.89 -19.80 5.15
C ASP A 88 -3.08 -20.42 5.90
N ARG A 89 -3.93 -19.59 6.54
CA ARG A 89 -5.17 -20.05 7.18
C ARG A 89 -6.18 -20.59 6.17
N MET A 90 -6.36 -19.90 5.05
CA MET A 90 -7.28 -20.31 4.00
C MET A 90 -6.83 -21.62 3.35
N ILE A 91 -5.56 -21.75 3.00
CA ILE A 91 -4.99 -22.98 2.39
C ILE A 91 -5.13 -24.20 3.33
N ALA A 92 -5.17 -23.99 4.64
CA ALA A 92 -5.34 -25.06 5.62
C ALA A 92 -6.78 -25.59 5.75
N LEU A 93 -7.77 -24.97 5.07
CA LEU A 93 -9.17 -25.40 5.12
C LEU A 93 -9.38 -26.70 4.32
N ASP A 94 -10.22 -27.58 4.84
CA ASP A 94 -10.66 -28.79 4.15
C ASP A 94 -11.81 -28.45 3.20
N CYS A 95 -11.51 -28.39 1.90
CA CYS A 95 -12.46 -28.04 0.84
C CYS A 95 -12.56 -29.21 -0.16
N PRO A 96 -13.46 -30.18 0.05
CA PRO A 96 -13.62 -31.30 -0.88
C PRO A 96 -14.05 -30.82 -2.28
N GLU A 97 -13.56 -31.47 -3.33
CA GLU A 97 -13.92 -31.13 -4.72
C GLU A 97 -15.44 -31.26 -4.95
N LYS A 98 -16.03 -30.31 -5.68
CA LYS A 98 -17.45 -30.19 -6.00
C LYS A 98 -18.36 -30.11 -4.77
N SER A 99 -17.88 -29.47 -3.71
CA SER A 99 -18.60 -29.27 -2.46
C SER A 99 -19.11 -27.83 -2.29
N LEU A 100 -19.96 -27.61 -1.27
CA LEU A 100 -20.36 -26.25 -0.90
C LEU A 100 -19.21 -25.49 -0.23
N GLU A 101 -18.32 -26.23 0.42
CA GLU A 101 -17.11 -25.72 1.05
C GLU A 101 -16.13 -25.17 -0.01
N GLU A 102 -15.99 -25.84 -1.16
CA GLU A 102 -15.19 -25.35 -2.29
C GLU A 102 -15.78 -24.03 -2.87
N ASP A 103 -17.09 -23.97 -3.13
CA ASP A 103 -17.76 -22.74 -3.62
C ASP A 103 -17.62 -21.56 -2.63
N ARG A 104 -17.74 -21.84 -1.33
CA ARG A 104 -17.48 -20.82 -0.28
C ARG A 104 -16.02 -20.39 -0.26
N PHE A 105 -15.10 -21.33 -0.40
CA PHE A 105 -13.66 -21.03 -0.45
C PHE A 105 -13.30 -20.14 -1.64
N GLU A 106 -13.84 -20.43 -2.83
CA GLU A 106 -13.62 -19.61 -4.03
C GLU A 106 -14.01 -18.15 -3.78
N ILE A 107 -15.19 -17.91 -3.18
CA ILE A 107 -15.66 -16.55 -2.95
C ILE A 107 -14.92 -15.82 -1.82
N MET A 108 -14.41 -16.56 -0.83
CA MET A 108 -13.49 -16.02 0.16
C MET A 108 -12.18 -15.58 -0.52
N GLY A 109 -11.68 -16.35 -1.49
CA GLY A 109 -10.54 -15.99 -2.31
C GLY A 109 -10.77 -14.70 -3.08
N GLU A 110 -11.93 -14.58 -3.75
CA GLU A 110 -12.32 -13.35 -4.44
C GLU A 110 -12.37 -12.14 -3.49
N LEU A 111 -12.88 -12.30 -2.26
CA LEU A 111 -12.90 -11.23 -1.26
C LEU A 111 -11.49 -10.85 -0.80
N LEU A 112 -10.58 -11.82 -0.61
CA LEU A 112 -9.19 -11.55 -0.26
C LEU A 112 -8.50 -10.76 -1.37
N ASP A 113 -8.59 -11.22 -2.62
CA ASP A 113 -8.03 -10.54 -3.78
C ASP A 113 -8.57 -9.12 -3.89
N LYS A 114 -9.88 -8.96 -3.71
CA LYS A 114 -10.55 -7.65 -3.74
C LYS A 114 -10.06 -6.75 -2.62
N ALA A 115 -9.88 -7.24 -1.40
CA ALA A 115 -9.34 -6.46 -0.30
C ALA A 115 -7.89 -6.01 -0.58
N CYS A 116 -7.06 -6.88 -1.16
CA CYS A 116 -5.68 -6.60 -1.50
C CYS A 116 -5.52 -5.52 -2.59
N GLN A 117 -6.53 -5.25 -3.41
CA GLN A 117 -6.53 -4.09 -4.33
C GLN A 117 -6.34 -2.76 -3.59
N ALA A 118 -6.64 -2.69 -2.29
CA ALA A 118 -6.35 -1.51 -1.48
C ALA A 118 -4.86 -1.15 -1.46
N PHE A 119 -3.96 -2.14 -1.49
CA PHE A 119 -2.51 -1.90 -1.57
C PHE A 119 -2.11 -1.30 -2.92
N GLU A 120 -2.65 -1.83 -4.03
CA GLU A 120 -2.38 -1.30 -5.37
C GLU A 120 -2.83 0.16 -5.52
N ILE A 121 -4.02 0.46 -4.98
CA ILE A 121 -4.56 1.83 -4.97
C ILE A 121 -3.68 2.75 -4.11
N PHE A 122 -3.25 2.27 -2.94
CA PHE A 122 -2.35 3.03 -2.06
C PHE A 122 -1.04 3.37 -2.75
N ASP A 123 -0.39 2.40 -3.39
CA ASP A 123 0.88 2.58 -4.11
C ASP A 123 0.75 3.58 -5.27
N GLU A 124 -0.36 3.50 -6.01
CA GLU A 124 -0.66 4.47 -7.07
C GLU A 124 -0.78 5.91 -6.52
N HIS A 125 -1.42 6.04 -5.36
CA HIS A 125 -1.70 7.33 -4.73
C HIS A 125 -0.46 7.91 -4.03
N GLU A 126 0.44 7.09 -3.50
CA GLU A 126 1.59 7.52 -2.68
C GLU A 126 2.46 8.56 -3.40
N ASN A 127 2.72 8.34 -4.68
CA ASN A 127 3.64 9.16 -5.48
C ASN A 127 3.04 10.47 -6.00
N ARG A 128 1.78 10.77 -5.65
CA ARG A 128 1.02 11.91 -6.17
C ARG A 128 0.85 12.98 -5.10
N ARG A 129 1.03 14.23 -5.49
CA ARG A 129 0.93 15.37 -4.55
C ARG A 129 -0.54 15.73 -4.32
N ILE A 130 -1.00 15.55 -3.08
CA ILE A 130 -2.29 16.01 -2.55
C ILE A 130 -2.08 16.51 -1.11
N PRO A 131 -2.97 17.34 -0.53
CA PRO A 131 -2.86 17.77 0.86
C PRO A 131 -2.80 16.59 1.85
N THR A 132 -2.00 16.69 2.92
CA THR A 132 -1.80 15.55 3.83
C THR A 132 -3.07 15.19 4.59
N GLY A 133 -3.91 16.15 4.96
CA GLY A 133 -5.21 15.87 5.59
C GLY A 133 -6.14 15.06 4.67
N HIS A 134 -6.16 15.37 3.37
CA HIS A 134 -6.90 14.63 2.35
C HIS A 134 -6.35 13.20 2.22
N ARG A 135 -5.02 13.08 2.16
CA ARG A 135 -4.32 11.80 2.12
C ARG A 135 -4.68 10.90 3.29
N ILE A 136 -4.66 11.41 4.52
CA ILE A 136 -5.08 10.66 5.72
C ILE A 136 -6.49 10.10 5.54
N VAL A 137 -7.43 10.93 5.05
CA VAL A 137 -8.83 10.53 4.86
C VAL A 137 -9.00 9.42 3.82
N LEU A 138 -8.21 9.43 2.76
CA LEU A 138 -8.25 8.39 1.73
C LEU A 138 -7.58 7.10 2.21
N GLU A 139 -6.40 7.23 2.82
CA GLU A 139 -5.59 6.10 3.27
C GLU A 139 -6.25 5.34 4.42
N TYR A 140 -6.88 6.01 5.40
CA TYR A 140 -7.62 5.26 6.44
C TYR A 140 -8.80 4.51 5.84
N ARG A 141 -9.43 5.04 4.78
CA ARG A 141 -10.61 4.42 4.17
C ARG A 141 -10.25 3.12 3.47
N LEU A 142 -9.06 3.05 2.89
CA LEU A 142 -8.50 1.81 2.34
C LEU A 142 -8.08 0.84 3.46
N LEU A 143 -7.45 1.33 4.54
CA LEU A 143 -7.17 0.50 5.73
C LEU A 143 -8.44 -0.07 6.35
N ASP A 144 -9.55 0.67 6.37
CA ASP A 144 -10.86 0.23 6.87
C ASP A 144 -11.43 -0.92 6.03
N VAL A 145 -11.17 -0.92 4.71
CA VAL A 145 -11.49 -2.08 3.85
C VAL A 145 -10.67 -3.29 4.25
N LEU A 146 -9.35 -3.13 4.43
CA LEU A 146 -8.47 -4.22 4.85
C LEU A 146 -8.88 -4.80 6.21
N GLU A 147 -9.03 -3.95 7.24
CA GLU A 147 -9.40 -4.39 8.61
C GLU A 147 -10.73 -5.14 8.61
N HIS A 148 -11.73 -4.63 7.88
CA HIS A 148 -13.05 -5.25 7.79
C HIS A 148 -13.01 -6.59 7.04
N CYS A 149 -12.42 -6.65 5.85
CA CYS A 149 -12.41 -7.87 5.04
C CYS A 149 -11.56 -8.97 5.68
N PHE A 150 -10.38 -8.63 6.22
CA PHE A 150 -9.58 -9.59 6.98
C PHE A 150 -10.29 -10.04 8.25
N GLY A 151 -11.03 -9.16 8.93
CA GLY A 151 -11.88 -9.53 10.06
C GLY A 151 -12.94 -10.56 9.68
N ILE A 152 -13.63 -10.37 8.55
CA ILE A 152 -14.60 -11.33 8.00
C ILE A 152 -13.92 -12.68 7.72
N LEU A 153 -12.85 -12.66 6.92
CA LEU A 153 -12.16 -13.88 6.50
C LEU A 153 -11.62 -14.67 7.70
N ASN A 154 -11.04 -13.98 8.69
CA ASN A 154 -10.56 -14.62 9.92
C ASN A 154 -11.69 -15.32 10.68
N LYS A 155 -12.85 -14.66 10.78
CA LYS A 155 -14.01 -15.22 11.46
C LYS A 155 -14.55 -16.45 10.73
N ILE A 156 -14.65 -16.38 9.40
CA ILE A 156 -15.10 -17.52 8.60
C ILE A 156 -14.11 -18.68 8.70
N CYS A 157 -12.80 -18.43 8.56
CA CYS A 157 -11.78 -19.47 8.69
C CYS A 157 -11.84 -20.17 10.06
N ALA A 158 -12.05 -19.41 11.15
CA ALA A 158 -12.14 -19.95 12.50
C ALA A 158 -13.38 -20.82 12.73
N GLU A 159 -14.47 -20.58 11.98
CA GLU A 159 -15.75 -21.27 12.11
C GLU A 159 -16.13 -22.01 10.81
N PHE A 160 -15.17 -22.39 9.96
CA PHE A 160 -15.45 -22.80 8.58
C PHE A 160 -16.39 -24.00 8.47
N ASP A 161 -16.17 -25.02 9.31
CA ASP A 161 -16.96 -26.26 9.37
C ASP A 161 -18.38 -26.07 9.94
N LYS A 162 -18.71 -24.89 10.49
CA LYS A 162 -20.01 -24.64 11.14
C LYS A 162 -21.20 -24.79 10.19
N LEU A 163 -20.98 -24.58 8.89
CA LEU A 163 -22.01 -24.68 7.85
C LEU A 163 -21.98 -26.03 7.11
N LYS A 164 -21.20 -27.01 7.59
CA LYS A 164 -21.08 -28.32 6.93
C LYS A 164 -22.43 -29.03 6.86
N GLY A 165 -22.88 -29.30 5.65
CA GLY A 165 -24.22 -29.88 5.39
C GLY A 165 -25.39 -28.90 5.54
N ASP A 166 -25.14 -27.64 5.93
CA ASP A 166 -26.13 -26.56 5.93
C ASP A 166 -26.08 -25.80 4.60
N ARG A 167 -26.94 -26.22 3.67
CA ARG A 167 -27.04 -25.62 2.34
C ARG A 167 -27.53 -24.18 2.40
N ASP A 168 -28.54 -23.89 3.21
CA ASP A 168 -29.16 -22.56 3.23
C ASP A 168 -28.22 -21.55 3.90
N GLY A 169 -27.55 -21.95 4.99
CA GLY A 169 -26.50 -21.16 5.62
C GLY A 169 -25.34 -20.87 4.66
N SER A 170 -24.87 -21.88 3.92
CA SER A 170 -23.80 -21.71 2.93
C SER A 170 -24.19 -20.75 1.81
N LEU A 171 -25.42 -20.84 1.29
CA LEU A 171 -25.94 -19.92 0.28
C LEU A 171 -26.02 -18.48 0.80
N ASN A 172 -26.50 -18.30 2.03
CA ASN A 172 -26.61 -16.97 2.64
C ASN A 172 -25.24 -16.32 2.87
N GLU A 173 -24.26 -17.08 3.38
CA GLU A 173 -22.90 -16.57 3.55
C GLU A 173 -22.29 -16.16 2.22
N ARG A 174 -22.48 -16.96 1.16
CA ARG A 174 -22.00 -16.65 -0.18
C ARG A 174 -22.59 -15.36 -0.73
N GLU A 175 -23.91 -15.16 -0.63
CA GLU A 175 -24.55 -13.92 -1.09
C GLU A 175 -24.09 -12.71 -0.28
N TRP A 176 -23.86 -12.88 1.03
CA TRP A 176 -23.30 -11.84 1.87
C TRP A 176 -21.84 -11.51 1.47
N LEU A 177 -21.00 -12.50 1.21
CA LEU A 177 -19.63 -12.28 0.72
C LEU A 177 -19.62 -11.53 -0.63
N ARG A 178 -20.53 -11.87 -1.56
CA ARG A 178 -20.72 -11.09 -2.81
C ARG A 178 -21.11 -9.63 -2.54
N TYR A 179 -21.91 -9.38 -1.51
CA TYR A 179 -22.24 -8.02 -1.10
C TYR A 179 -21.01 -7.28 -0.57
N GLU A 180 -20.17 -7.92 0.24
CA GLU A 180 -18.93 -7.33 0.76
C GLU A 180 -17.92 -7.02 -0.36
N ILE A 181 -17.79 -7.90 -1.36
CA ILE A 181 -16.97 -7.63 -2.55
C ILE A 181 -17.45 -6.36 -3.27
N ARG A 182 -18.76 -6.21 -3.50
CA ARG A 182 -19.34 -5.00 -4.10
C ARG A 182 -19.17 -3.76 -3.22
N ARG A 183 -19.18 -3.93 -1.89
CA ARG A 183 -18.90 -2.85 -0.94
C ARG A 183 -17.48 -2.31 -1.14
N CYS A 184 -16.51 -3.19 -1.34
CA CYS A 184 -15.13 -2.80 -1.66
C CYS A 184 -15.07 -1.96 -2.94
N ASP A 185 -15.70 -2.42 -4.03
CA ASP A 185 -15.72 -1.69 -5.31
C ASP A 185 -16.32 -0.27 -5.16
N ALA A 186 -17.41 -0.15 -4.39
CA ALA A 186 -18.02 1.15 -4.12
C ALA A 186 -17.08 2.08 -3.34
N ILE A 187 -16.36 1.55 -2.36
CA ILE A 187 -15.39 2.32 -1.57
C ILE A 187 -14.18 2.72 -2.43
N PHE A 188 -13.65 1.81 -3.26
CA PHE A 188 -12.53 2.12 -4.14
C PHE A 188 -12.90 3.20 -5.16
N THR A 189 -14.12 3.15 -5.69
CA THR A 189 -14.65 4.21 -6.55
C THR A 189 -14.71 5.55 -5.82
N GLU A 190 -15.26 5.57 -4.60
CA GLU A 190 -15.33 6.77 -3.76
C GLU A 190 -13.93 7.35 -3.45
N VAL A 191 -12.97 6.48 -3.11
CA VAL A 191 -11.58 6.85 -2.82
C VAL A 191 -10.91 7.42 -4.08
N HIS A 192 -11.05 6.77 -5.23
CA HIS A 192 -10.51 7.27 -6.49
C HIS A 192 -11.12 8.60 -6.92
N GLU A 193 -12.44 8.77 -6.82
CA GLU A 193 -13.11 10.02 -7.16
C GLU A 193 -12.58 11.18 -6.30
N ARG A 194 -12.51 10.97 -4.98
CA ARG A 194 -11.99 11.99 -4.06
C ARG A 194 -10.51 12.25 -4.29
N PHE A 195 -9.71 11.21 -4.51
CA PHE A 195 -8.31 11.36 -4.87
C PHE A 195 -8.15 12.26 -6.11
N LEU A 196 -8.90 12.01 -7.19
CA LEU A 196 -8.86 12.82 -8.40
C LEU A 196 -9.28 14.26 -8.13
N LYS A 197 -10.37 14.47 -7.38
CA LYS A 197 -10.79 15.83 -6.98
C LYS A 197 -9.68 16.54 -6.20
N SER A 198 -8.97 15.85 -5.31
CA SER A 198 -7.83 16.41 -4.59
C SER A 198 -6.68 16.80 -5.50
N TYR A 199 -6.33 15.88 -6.39
CA TYR A 199 -5.21 16.02 -7.29
C TYR A 199 -5.43 17.15 -8.31
N LEU A 200 -6.68 17.36 -8.71
CA LEU A 200 -7.11 18.41 -9.63
C LEU A 200 -7.57 19.69 -8.93
N GLU A 201 -7.42 19.79 -7.61
CA GLU A 201 -7.82 20.95 -6.79
C GLU A 201 -9.32 21.31 -6.92
N MET A 202 -10.16 20.29 -7.06
CA MET A 202 -11.62 20.39 -7.12
C MET A 202 -12.27 20.17 -5.75
N GLU A 203 -13.50 20.66 -5.59
CA GLU A 203 -14.31 20.43 -4.38
C GLU A 203 -14.67 18.95 -4.21
N TRP A 204 -14.64 18.50 -2.96
CA TRP A 204 -14.90 17.12 -2.54
C TRP A 204 -16.36 16.87 -2.22
#